data_AF-A0A382LU32-F1
#
_entry.id   AF-A0A382LU32-F1
#
_cell.length_a   1.000
_cell.length_b   1.000
_cell.length_c   1.000
_cell.angle_alpha   90.00
_cell.angle_beta   90.00
_cell.angle_gamma   90.00
#
_symmetry.space_group_name_H-M   'P 1'
#
loop_
_entity.id
_entity.type
_entity.pdbx_description
1 polymer ?
#
loop_
_entity_poly.entity_id
_entity_poly.type
_entity_poly.pdbx_seq_one_letter_code
_entity_poly.pdbx_strand_id
1 'polypeptide(L)'
;MDKIYYESLNEAIERNKPDISSTKKKLEDAGVKYVLSSWIDLHGIPKTKPVPMSDFEALCMGKGPQFAVHSVSFVPELTPADPDQIMLPDLNAV
;
A
#
# COMPACT_ATOMS: atom_id res chain seq x y z
N MET A 1 15.78 17.95 6.90
CA MET A 1 15.09 17.34 5.75
C MET A 1 14.49 16.05 6.25
N ASP A 2 13.18 15.89 6.12
CA ASP A 2 12.54 14.63 6.48
C ASP A 2 12.96 13.54 5.48
N LYS A 3 13.11 12.31 5.96
CA LYS A 3 13.47 11.16 5.12
C LYS A 3 12.28 10.86 4.20
N ILE A 4 12.46 11.07 2.89
CA ILE A 4 11.40 10.88 1.89
C ILE A 4 11.34 9.42 1.40
N TYR A 5 12.48 8.73 1.41
CA TYR A 5 12.60 7.34 0.94
C TYR A 5 13.09 6.43 2.05
N TYR A 6 12.36 5.34 2.30
CA TYR A 6 12.69 4.33 3.31
C TYR A 6 13.23 3.08 2.61
N GLU A 7 14.36 2.57 3.08
CA GLU A 7 15.11 1.50 2.39
C GLU A 7 14.70 0.10 2.85
N SER A 8 13.91 0.00 3.92
CA SER A 8 13.37 -1.27 4.39
C SER A 8 11.88 -1.19 4.68
N LEU A 9 11.20 -2.33 4.55
CA LEU A 9 9.77 -2.46 4.86
C LEU A 9 9.47 -2.07 6.31
N ASN A 10 10.33 -2.48 7.25
CA ASN A 10 10.15 -2.19 8.67
C ASN A 10 10.19 -0.69 8.95
N GLU A 11 11.17 0.04 8.40
CA GLU A 11 11.23 1.49 8.58
C GLU A 11 9.97 2.19 8.05
N ALA A 12 9.48 1.75 6.88
CA ALA A 12 8.29 2.33 6.28
C ALA A 12 7.01 2.02 7.09
N ILE A 13 6.93 0.83 7.71
CA ILE A 13 5.85 0.47 8.64
C ILE A 13 5.93 1.31 9.92
N GLU A 14 7.11 1.47 10.52
CA GLU A 14 7.29 2.27 11.73
C GLU A 14 6.93 3.74 11.51
N ARG A 15 7.19 4.28 10.31
CA ARG A 15 6.73 5.61 9.91
C ARG A 15 5.21 5.73 9.97
N ASN A 16 4.48 4.76 9.44
CA ASN A 16 3.01 4.83 9.37
C ASN A 16 2.33 4.64 10.73
N LYS A 17 2.90 3.80 11.61
CA LYS A 17 2.29 3.37 12.87
C LYS A 17 1.58 4.45 13.69
N PRO A 18 2.16 5.64 13.93
CA PRO A 18 1.53 6.68 14.73
C PRO A 18 0.17 7.14 14.18
N ASP A 19 0.01 7.13 12.85
CA ASP A 19 -1.12 7.73 12.16
C ASP A 19 -2.17 6.70 11.69
N ILE A 20 -1.92 5.40 11.84
CA ILE A 20 -2.85 4.35 11.39
C ILE A 20 -4.23 4.51 12.05
N SER A 21 -4.26 4.67 13.38
CA SER A 21 -5.52 4.72 14.13
C SER A 21 -6.33 5.98 13.83
N SER A 22 -5.68 7.14 13.80
CA SER A 22 -6.32 8.42 13.49
C SER A 22 -6.84 8.46 12.05
N THR A 23 -6.05 7.95 11.10
CA THR A 23 -6.44 7.85 9.69
C THR A 23 -7.61 6.90 9.48
N LYS A 24 -7.57 5.71 10.09
CA LYS A 24 -8.68 4.75 10.03
C LYS A 24 -9.98 5.38 10.53
N LYS A 25 -9.92 6.03 11.69
CA LYS A 25 -11.07 6.72 12.27
C LYS A 25 -11.61 7.83 11.37
N LYS A 26 -10.73 8.67 10.82
CA LYS A 26 -11.10 9.73 9.85
C LYS A 26 -11.87 9.14 8.67
N LEU A 27 -11.41 8.02 8.12
CA LEU A 27 -12.05 7.35 6.98
C LEU A 27 -13.40 6.72 7.37
N GLU A 28 -13.48 6.04 8.51
CA GLU A 28 -14.72 5.43 9.02
C GLU A 28 -15.78 6.49 9.34
N ASP A 29 -15.40 7.59 9.99
CA ASP A 29 -16.29 8.72 10.31
C ASP A 29 -16.80 9.40 9.02
N ALA A 30 -16.02 9.39 7.94
CA ALA A 30 -16.44 9.83 6.60
C ALA A 30 -17.31 8.80 5.85
N GLY A 31 -17.60 7.65 6.45
CA GLY A 31 -18.44 6.60 5.88
C GLY A 31 -17.75 5.71 4.84
N VAL A 32 -16.41 5.78 4.72
CA VAL A 32 -15.63 4.97 3.78
C VAL A 32 -15.82 3.48 4.09
N LYS A 33 -16.03 2.68 3.04
CA LYS A 33 -16.17 1.21 3.14
C LYS A 33 -15.00 0.45 2.54
N TYR A 34 -14.34 1.05 1.55
CA TYR A 34 -13.18 0.51 0.88
C TYR A 34 -12.16 1.62 0.62
N VAL A 35 -10.88 1.29 0.76
CA VAL A 35 -9.78 2.11 0.26
C VAL A 35 -9.20 1.50 -1.01
N LEU A 36 -8.62 2.36 -1.85
CA LEU A 36 -7.97 1.96 -3.08
C LEU A 36 -6.46 1.85 -2.83
N SER A 37 -5.96 0.64 -2.59
CA SER A 37 -4.51 0.41 -2.50
C SER A 37 -3.90 0.60 -3.89
N SER A 38 -3.17 1.70 -4.07
CA SER A 38 -2.84 2.23 -5.39
C SER A 38 -1.34 2.31 -5.63
N TRP A 39 -0.92 2.08 -6.87
CA TRP A 39 0.46 2.19 -7.33
C TRP A 39 0.52 2.60 -8.80
N ILE A 40 1.71 2.91 -9.28
CA ILE A 40 1.96 3.36 -10.65
C ILE A 40 2.95 2.38 -11.27
N ASP A 41 2.65 1.88 -12.47
CA ASP A 41 3.61 1.06 -13.23
C ASP A 41 4.68 1.92 -13.92
N LEU A 42 5.67 1.29 -14.57
CA LEU A 42 6.77 2.05 -15.20
C LEU A 42 6.34 2.85 -16.44
N HIS A 43 5.12 2.68 -16.94
CA HIS A 43 4.54 3.54 -17.97
C HIS A 43 3.76 4.72 -17.41
N GLY A 44 3.71 4.87 -16.08
CA GLY A 44 2.92 5.91 -15.45
C GLY A 44 1.43 5.58 -15.35
N ILE A 45 1.02 4.33 -15.57
CA ILE A 45 -0.40 3.94 -15.54
C ILE A 45 -0.79 3.62 -14.09
N PRO A 46 -1.82 4.27 -13.54
CA PRO A 46 -2.29 3.97 -12.20
C PRO A 46 -2.95 2.59 -12.17
N LYS A 47 -2.63 1.83 -11.11
CA LYS A 47 -3.23 0.54 -10.78
C LYS A 47 -3.80 0.62 -9.38
N THR A 48 -4.84 -0.16 -9.11
CA THR A 48 -5.41 -0.22 -7.77
C THR A 48 -6.03 -1.58 -7.45
N LYS A 49 -6.07 -1.90 -6.16
CA LYS A 49 -6.84 -3.02 -5.60
C LYS A 49 -7.73 -2.49 -4.48
N PRO A 50 -9.06 -2.63 -4.57
CA PRO A 50 -9.96 -2.27 -3.48
C PRO A 50 -9.68 -3.13 -2.24
N VAL A 51 -9.65 -2.49 -1.07
CA VAL A 51 -9.42 -3.14 0.23
C VAL A 51 -10.53 -2.71 1.18
N PRO A 52 -11.26 -3.64 1.81
CA PRO A 52 -12.29 -3.27 2.78
C PRO A 52 -11.66 -2.60 4.01
N MET A 53 -12.39 -1.68 4.65
CA MET A 53 -11.91 -1.00 5.86
C MET A 53 -11.59 -1.97 7.01
N SER A 54 -12.18 -3.17 7.02
CA SER A 54 -11.83 -4.23 7.98
C SER A 54 -10.34 -4.61 7.95
N ASP A 55 -9.70 -4.45 6.79
CA ASP A 55 -8.33 -4.89 6.53
C ASP A 55 -7.34 -3.71 6.49
N PHE A 56 -7.82 -2.49 6.78
CA PHE A 56 -7.01 -1.26 6.67
C PHE A 56 -5.72 -1.31 7.48
N GLU A 57 -5.77 -1.80 8.73
CA GLU A 57 -4.58 -1.94 9.56
C GLU A 57 -3.62 -3.00 9.03
N ALA A 58 -4.15 -4.13 8.54
CA ALA A 58 -3.32 -5.17 7.93
C ALA A 58 -2.60 -4.63 6.67
N LEU A 59 -3.29 -3.82 5.86
CA LEU A 59 -2.70 -3.10 4.73
C LEU A 59 -1.57 -2.17 5.19
N CYS A 60 -1.81 -1.33 6.20
CA CYS A 60 -0.79 -0.41 6.72
C CYS A 60 0.41 -1.12 7.37
N MET A 61 0.25 -2.38 7.75
CA MET A 61 1.30 -3.24 8.32
C MET A 61 2.00 -4.11 7.26
N GLY A 62 1.74 -3.88 5.97
CA GLY A 62 2.35 -4.66 4.89
C GLY A 62 1.91 -6.13 4.89
N LYS A 63 0.66 -6.43 5.27
CA LYS A 63 0.14 -7.80 5.31
C LYS A 63 -0.81 -8.13 4.15
N GLY A 64 -0.97 -7.21 3.20
CA GLY A 64 -1.77 -7.42 1.99
C GLY A 64 -2.74 -6.27 1.70
N PRO A 65 -3.55 -6.37 0.63
CA PRO A 65 -3.62 -7.52 -0.26
C PRO A 65 -2.35 -7.65 -1.11
N GLN A 66 -2.02 -8.89 -1.41
CA GLN A 66 -0.95 -9.25 -2.33
C GLN A 66 -1.41 -9.06 -3.78
N PHE A 67 -0.45 -8.83 -4.68
CA PHE A 67 -0.68 -8.79 -6.12
C PHE A 67 0.44 -9.52 -6.87
N ALA A 68 0.05 -10.18 -7.96
CA ALA A 68 0.98 -10.81 -8.88
C ALA A 68 1.80 -9.74 -9.58
N VAL A 69 3.05 -9.56 -9.17
CA VAL A 69 3.94 -8.50 -9.68
C VAL A 69 4.19 -8.61 -11.18
N HIS A 70 4.13 -9.82 -11.73
CA HIS A 70 4.20 -10.07 -13.17
C HIS A 70 3.10 -9.33 -13.98
N SER A 71 1.98 -8.95 -13.35
CA SER A 71 0.93 -8.15 -14.00
C SER A 71 1.26 -6.66 -14.09
N VAL A 72 2.35 -6.20 -13.47
CA VAL A 72 2.82 -4.81 -13.53
C VAL A 72 3.75 -4.64 -14.71
N SER A 73 3.37 -3.77 -15.65
CA SER A 73 4.16 -3.56 -16.87
C SER A 73 5.58 -3.10 -16.55
N PHE A 74 6.55 -3.76 -17.21
CA PHE A 74 7.97 -3.44 -17.16
C PHE A 74 8.63 -3.56 -15.78
N VAL A 75 8.05 -4.22 -14.77
CA VAL A 75 8.84 -4.70 -13.63
C VAL A 75 9.70 -5.86 -14.15
N PRO A 76 10.99 -5.64 -14.50
CA PRO A 76 11.79 -6.67 -15.15
C PRO A 76 12.21 -7.71 -14.11
N GLU A 77 12.59 -8.89 -14.58
CA GLU A 77 13.15 -10.00 -13.77
C GLU A 77 12.16 -10.82 -12.92
N LEU A 78 10.90 -10.39 -12.79
CA LEU A 78 9.89 -11.15 -12.04
C LEU A 78 8.91 -11.89 -12.99
N THR A 79 8.87 -13.20 -12.81
CA THR A 79 8.05 -14.17 -13.54
C THR A 79 6.75 -14.47 -12.76
N PRO A 80 5.77 -15.17 -13.37
CA PRO A 80 4.61 -15.68 -12.63
C PRO A 80 4.95 -16.63 -11.46
N ALA A 81 6.18 -17.15 -11.40
CA ALA A 81 6.63 -18.04 -10.33
C ALA A 81 7.25 -17.28 -9.15
N ASP A 82 7.54 -15.98 -9.32
CA ASP A 82 8.10 -15.16 -8.25
C ASP A 82 7.03 -14.79 -7.21
N PRO A 83 7.43 -14.55 -5.94
CA PRO A 83 6.49 -14.24 -4.89
C PRO A 83 5.65 -12.99 -5.19
N ASP A 84 4.38 -13.06 -4.81
CA ASP A 84 3.50 -11.89 -4.82
C ASP A 84 4.09 -10.76 -3.98
N GLN A 85 3.81 -9.53 -4.42
CA GLN A 85 4.22 -8.33 -3.71
C GLN A 85 3.05 -7.67 -3.01
N ILE A 86 3.38 -6.76 -2.11
CA ILE A 86 2.44 -5.99 -1.30
C ILE A 86 2.70 -4.51 -1.51
N MET A 87 1.64 -3.72 -1.43
CA MET A 87 1.75 -2.27 -1.35
C MET A 87 1.74 -1.86 0.10
N LEU A 88 2.64 -0.94 0.47
CA LEU A 88 2.59 -0.24 1.75
C LEU A 88 2.11 1.20 1.47
N PRO A 89 0.95 1.61 2.00
CA PRO A 89 0.37 2.92 1.68
C PRO A 89 1.20 4.06 2.30
N ASP A 90 1.22 5.20 1.63
CA ASP A 90 1.65 6.47 2.23
C ASP A 90 0.44 7.16 2.88
N LEU A 91 0.42 7.23 4.22
CA LEU A 91 -0.70 7.83 4.95
C LEU A 91 -0.76 9.36 4.84
N ASN A 92 0.30 10.04 4.41
CA ASN A 92 0.27 11.49 4.17
C ASN A 92 -0.53 11.86 2.92
N ALA A 93 -0.88 10.89 2.07
CA ALA A 93 -1.66 11.08 0.86
C ALA A 93 -3.17 10.83 1.05
N VAL A 94 -3.65 10.66 2.30
CA VAL A 94 -5.02 10.24 2.66
C VAL A 94 -5.86 11.33 3.34
#